data_AF-A0AAN7GQU2-F1
#
_entry.id   AF-A0AAN7GQU2-F1
#
_cell.length_a   1.000
_cell.length_b   1.000
_cell.length_c   1.000
_cell.angle_alpha   90.00
_cell.angle_beta   90.00
_cell.angle_gamma   90.00
#
_symmetry.space_group_name_H-M   'P 1'
#
loop_
_entity.id
_entity.type
_entity.pdbx_description
1 polymer ?
#
loop_
_entity_poly.entity_id
_entity_poly.type
_entity_poly.pdbx_seq_one_letter_code
_entity_poly.pdbx_strand_id
1 'polypeptide(L)'
;MAKLLRDGEKPDEFRVPQCLGIGVVLMEMAVWKPVHGILGIDPAQRLKAATVKGVQAELLAQDKLDDVEAEAGCVFASVVKTCLSSDLGKDADLQLSFWEKVVDPLEKIAV
;
A
#
# COMPACT_ATOMS: atom_id res chain seq x y z
N MET A 1 9.57 19.66 34.75
CA MET A 1 9.66 20.11 33.34
C MET A 1 10.19 18.97 32.49
N ALA A 2 9.43 18.61 31.44
CA ALA A 2 9.78 17.81 30.26
C ALA A 2 10.44 16.42 30.47
N LYS A 3 9.63 15.39 30.76
CA LYS A 3 9.93 14.00 30.36
C LYS A 3 9.21 13.75 29.03
N LEU A 4 9.89 14.10 27.94
CA LEU A 4 9.42 13.88 26.58
C LEU A 4 9.28 12.38 26.30
N LEU A 5 8.03 11.98 26.09
CA LEU A 5 7.52 10.83 25.34
C LEU A 5 8.58 10.17 24.44
N ARG A 6 9.26 9.14 24.93
CA ARG A 6 10.21 8.37 24.11
C ARG A 6 9.89 6.87 24.00
N ASP A 7 8.78 6.40 24.57
CA ASP A 7 8.36 4.99 24.47
C ASP A 7 6.83 4.87 24.45
N GLY A 8 6.18 5.65 23.59
CA GLY A 8 4.81 5.33 23.20
C GLY A 8 4.88 4.36 22.03
N GLU A 9 4.93 3.06 22.28
CA GLU A 9 4.60 2.08 21.26
C GLU A 9 3.23 2.50 20.69
N LYS A 10 3.21 2.94 19.43
CA LYS A 10 1.95 3.24 18.76
C LYS A 10 1.10 1.97 18.87
N PRO A 11 -0.19 2.07 19.26
CA PRO A 11 -1.08 0.92 19.29
C PRO A 11 -0.95 0.16 17.96
N ASP A 12 -0.99 -1.16 17.95
CA ASP A 12 -0.84 -1.96 16.72
C ASP A 12 -1.82 -1.52 15.62
N GLU A 13 -2.98 -0.96 15.98
CA GLU A 13 -3.93 -0.32 15.04
C GLU A 13 -3.36 0.86 14.23
N PHE A 14 -2.23 1.44 14.65
CA PHE A 14 -1.53 2.56 14.01
C PHE A 14 -0.17 2.16 13.39
N ARG A 15 0.26 0.89 13.51
CA ARG A 15 1.36 0.38 12.70
C ARG A 15 0.83 0.09 11.31
N VAL A 16 0.88 1.09 10.44
CA VAL A 16 0.79 0.84 8.99
C VAL A 16 1.95 -0.08 8.61
N PRO A 17 1.68 -1.27 8.05
CA PRO A 17 2.73 -2.09 7.47
C PRO A 17 3.47 -1.22 6.45
N GLN A 18 4.80 -1.13 6.53
CA GLN A 18 5.59 -0.27 5.64
C GLN A 18 5.28 -0.54 4.16
N CYS A 19 4.90 -1.78 3.85
CA CYS A 19 4.54 -2.24 2.52
C CYS A 19 3.19 -1.69 2.01
N LEU A 20 2.24 -1.38 2.90
CA LEU A 20 0.96 -0.75 2.51
C LEU A 20 1.21 0.62 1.88
N GLY A 21 2.10 1.41 2.49
CA GLY A 21 2.47 2.73 1.95
C GLY A 21 3.14 2.63 0.58
N ILE A 22 4.02 1.64 0.40
CA ILE A 22 4.65 1.36 -0.90
C ILE A 22 3.61 0.94 -1.94
N GLY A 23 2.67 0.06 -1.57
CA GLY A 23 1.59 -0.38 -2.46
C GLY A 23 0.73 0.77 -2.97
N VAL A 24 0.41 1.74 -2.11
CA VAL A 24 -0.32 2.96 -2.50
C VAL A 24 0.49 3.77 -3.52
N VAL A 25 1.76 4.02 -3.26
CA VAL A 25 2.63 4.79 -4.18
C VAL A 25 2.77 4.09 -5.53
N LEU A 26 2.96 2.76 -5.54
CA LEU A 26 3.03 1.98 -6.78
C LEU A 26 1.71 2.08 -7.57
N MET A 27 0.57 2.02 -6.90
CA MET A 27 -0.74 2.18 -7.54
C MET A 27 -0.94 3.59 -8.13
N GLU A 28 -0.53 4.64 -7.41
CA GLU A 28 -0.59 6.01 -7.91
C GLU A 28 0.29 6.20 -9.16
N MET A 29 1.45 5.53 -9.21
CA MET A 29 2.32 5.54 -10.39
C MET A 29 1.72 4.79 -11.58
N ALA A 30 1.03 3.67 -11.34
CA ALA A 30 0.38 2.91 -12.42
C ALA A 30 -0.79 3.68 -13.05
N VAL A 31 -1.68 4.24 -12.23
CA VAL A 31 -2.93 4.85 -12.70
C VAL A 31 -2.77 6.34 -13.02
N TRP A 32 -1.60 6.94 -12.76
CA TRP A 32 -1.31 8.37 -12.93
C TRP A 32 -2.35 9.30 -12.27
N LYS A 33 -2.88 8.86 -11.13
CA LYS A 33 -3.89 9.57 -10.34
C LYS A 33 -3.52 9.49 -8.86
N PRO A 34 -3.76 10.54 -8.08
CA PRO A 34 -3.54 10.47 -6.64
C PRO A 34 -4.59 9.55 -6.00
N VAL A 35 -4.25 8.95 -4.86
CA VAL A 35 -5.07 7.94 -4.17
C VAL A 35 -6.46 8.46 -3.81
N HIS A 36 -6.59 9.74 -3.46
CA HIS A 36 -7.89 10.36 -3.20
C HIS A 36 -8.76 10.43 -4.47
N GLY A 37 -8.15 10.61 -5.64
CA GLY A 37 -8.85 10.53 -6.92
C GLY A 37 -9.25 9.09 -7.30
N ILE A 38 -8.41 8.11 -6.95
CA ILE A 38 -8.70 6.67 -7.16
C ILE A 38 -9.89 6.22 -6.29
N LEU A 39 -9.94 6.69 -5.05
CA LEU A 39 -10.99 6.40 -4.06
C LEU A 39 -12.20 7.34 -4.16
N GLY A 40 -12.18 8.34 -5.03
CA GLY A 40 -13.26 9.32 -5.15
C GLY A 40 -13.50 10.16 -3.88
N ILE A 41 -12.46 10.36 -3.07
CA ILE A 41 -12.51 11.12 -1.83
C ILE A 41 -12.20 12.59 -2.14
N ASP A 42 -13.04 13.50 -1.63
CA ASP A 42 -12.77 14.93 -1.68
C ASP A 42 -11.61 15.29 -0.73
N PRO A 43 -10.51 15.87 -1.23
CA PRO A 43 -9.38 16.29 -0.38
C PRO A 43 -9.74 17.38 0.64
N ALA A 44 -10.82 18.14 0.43
CA ALA A 44 -11.31 19.12 1.39
C ALA A 44 -12.11 18.49 2.55
N GLN A 45 -12.51 17.22 2.41
CA GLN A 45 -13.32 16.53 3.40
C GLN A 45 -12.46 15.96 4.53
N ARG A 46 -12.89 16.19 5.77
CA ARG A 46 -12.28 15.53 6.93
C ARG A 46 -12.59 14.04 6.91
N LEU A 47 -11.56 13.22 6.74
CA LEU A 47 -11.67 11.77 6.75
C LEU A 47 -12.12 11.25 8.12
N LYS A 48 -13.13 10.38 8.11
CA LYS A 48 -13.56 9.64 9.30
C LYS A 48 -12.65 8.44 9.49
N ALA A 49 -12.35 8.08 10.75
CA ALA A 49 -11.53 6.90 11.05
C ALA A 49 -12.08 5.60 10.44
N ALA A 50 -13.42 5.48 10.32
CA ALA A 50 -14.07 4.37 9.64
C ALA A 50 -13.71 4.27 8.15
N THR A 51 -13.60 5.41 7.46
CA THR A 51 -13.18 5.47 6.05
C THR A 51 -11.74 4.98 5.91
N VAL A 52 -10.83 5.45 6.78
CA VAL A 52 -9.41 5.06 6.75
C VAL A 52 -9.24 3.55 6.94
N LYS A 53 -10.03 2.93 7.83
CA LYS A 53 -10.00 1.46 8.03
C LYS A 53 -10.46 0.66 6.80
N GLY A 54 -11.28 1.25 5.93
CA GLY A 54 -11.78 0.60 4.70
C GLY A 54 -10.87 0.76 3.49
N VAL A 55 -9.95 1.73 3.50
CA VAL A 55 -9.12 2.10 2.33
C VAL A 55 -8.36 0.90 1.77
N GLN A 56 -7.76 0.06 2.62
CA GLN A 56 -7.03 -1.11 2.15
C GLN A 56 -7.92 -2.08 1.37
N ALA A 57 -9.13 -2.36 1.87
CA ALA A 57 -10.07 -3.25 1.21
C ALA A 57 -10.56 -2.67 -0.12
N GLU A 58 -10.74 -1.35 -0.18
CA GLU A 58 -11.18 -0.64 -1.38
C GLU A 58 -10.09 -0.59 -2.45
N LEU A 59 -8.82 -0.36 -2.06
CA LEU A 59 -7.68 -0.42 -2.99
C LEU A 59 -7.41 -1.84 -3.50
N LEU A 60 -7.82 -2.87 -2.74
CA LEU A 60 -7.76 -4.27 -3.15
C LEU A 60 -9.00 -4.73 -3.94
N ALA A 61 -9.95 -3.83 -4.20
CA ALA A 61 -11.10 -4.16 -5.03
C ALA A 61 -10.67 -4.49 -6.47
N GLN A 62 -11.35 -5.46 -7.08
CA GLN A 62 -10.94 -6.02 -8.37
C GLN A 62 -10.91 -4.95 -9.47
N ASP A 63 -11.87 -4.03 -9.48
CA ASP A 63 -11.91 -2.91 -10.45
C ASP A 63 -10.65 -2.03 -10.37
N LYS A 64 -10.15 -1.77 -9.16
CA LYS A 64 -8.93 -0.96 -8.98
C LYS A 64 -7.67 -1.70 -9.40
N LEU A 65 -7.63 -3.01 -9.19
CA LEU A 65 -6.51 -3.84 -9.67
C LEU A 65 -6.54 -4.03 -11.19
N ASP A 66 -7.73 -4.11 -11.79
CA ASP A 66 -7.92 -4.17 -13.24
C ASP A 66 -7.42 -2.88 -13.90
N ASP A 67 -7.69 -1.71 -13.31
CA ASP A 67 -7.14 -0.43 -13.77
C ASP A 67 -5.59 -0.44 -13.74
N VAL A 68 -4.98 -0.99 -12.70
CA VAL A 68 -3.50 -1.11 -12.60
C VAL A 68 -2.96 -2.08 -13.65
N GLU A 69 -3.63 -3.23 -13.86
CA GLU A 69 -3.21 -4.22 -14.85
C GLU A 69 -3.33 -3.67 -16.28
N ALA A 70 -4.37 -2.89 -16.58
CA ALA A 70 -4.56 -2.27 -17.88
C ALA A 70 -3.47 -1.24 -18.20
N GLU A 71 -3.00 -0.48 -17.21
CA GLU A 71 -2.02 0.60 -17.40
C GLU A 71 -0.57 0.12 -17.28
N ALA A 72 -0.26 -0.78 -16.34
CA ALA A 72 1.10 -1.17 -15.97
C ALA A 72 1.40 -2.68 -16.16
N GLY A 73 0.40 -3.48 -16.55
CA GLY A 73 0.53 -4.91 -16.80
C GLY A 73 0.35 -5.80 -15.57
N CYS A 74 0.15 -7.09 -15.82
CA CYS A 74 -0.21 -8.08 -14.80
C CYS A 74 0.87 -8.32 -13.75
N VAL A 75 2.16 -8.24 -14.11
CA VAL A 75 3.27 -8.39 -13.16
C VAL A 75 3.28 -7.23 -12.17
N PHE A 76 3.11 -6.00 -12.65
CA PHE A 76 3.06 -4.81 -11.80
C PHE A 76 1.83 -4.83 -10.88
N ALA A 77 0.65 -5.19 -11.41
CA ALA A 77 -0.57 -5.35 -10.64
C ALA A 77 -0.43 -6.39 -9.52
N SER A 78 0.26 -7.51 -9.80
CA SER A 78 0.56 -8.53 -8.78
C SER A 78 1.42 -7.96 -7.64
N VAL A 79 2.45 -7.17 -7.96
CA VAL A 79 3.32 -6.53 -6.96
C VAL A 79 2.54 -5.54 -6.10
N VAL A 80 1.73 -4.68 -6.72
CA VAL A 80 0.85 -3.73 -6.04
C VAL A 80 -0.07 -4.46 -5.05
N LYS A 81 -0.72 -5.54 -5.51
CA LYS A 81 -1.60 -6.36 -4.68
C LYS A 81 -0.88 -6.98 -3.49
N THR A 82 0.33 -7.49 -3.68
CA THR A 82 1.13 -8.08 -2.59
C THR A 82 1.47 -7.05 -1.53
N CYS A 83 1.92 -5.85 -1.94
CA CYS A 83 2.21 -4.74 -1.04
C CYS A 83 0.96 -4.27 -0.28
N LEU A 84 -0.17 -4.12 -0.97
CA LEU A 84 -1.44 -3.68 -0.38
C LEU A 84 -2.05 -4.70 0.58
N SER A 85 -1.92 -6.00 0.29
CA SER A 85 -2.46 -7.07 1.15
C SER A 85 -1.66 -7.26 2.44
N SER A 86 -0.47 -6.65 2.55
CA SER A 86 0.46 -6.86 3.66
C SER A 86 0.83 -8.35 3.85
N ASP A 87 0.85 -9.13 2.76
CA ASP A 87 1.26 -10.55 2.74
C ASP A 87 2.80 -10.70 2.70
N LEU A 88 3.47 -9.88 3.50
CA LEU A 88 4.91 -9.80 3.66
C LEU A 88 5.15 -10.05 5.14
N GLY A 89 5.77 -11.19 5.45
CA GLY A 89 5.72 -11.85 6.75
C GLY A 89 6.07 -10.96 7.95
N LYS A 90 5.53 -11.24 9.13
CA LYS A 90 5.81 -10.46 10.34
C LYS A 90 7.19 -10.87 10.89
N ASP A 91 8.05 -9.88 11.15
CA ASP A 91 9.25 -9.95 11.99
C ASP A 91 10.64 -10.21 11.35
N ALA A 92 11.02 -11.40 10.88
CA ALA A 92 12.43 -11.69 10.52
C ALA A 92 12.70 -11.88 9.02
N ASP A 93 11.74 -12.47 8.29
CA ASP A 93 11.86 -12.74 6.85
C ASP A 93 11.27 -11.64 5.98
N LEU A 94 10.87 -10.51 6.58
CA LEU A 94 10.21 -9.40 5.88
C LEU A 94 11.11 -8.84 4.76
N GLN A 95 12.43 -8.79 4.97
CA GLN A 95 13.35 -8.33 3.93
C GLN A 95 13.42 -9.32 2.76
N LEU A 96 13.72 -10.59 3.01
CA LEU A 96 13.81 -11.61 1.95
C LEU A 96 12.50 -11.75 1.17
N SER A 97 11.38 -11.86 1.87
CA SER A 97 10.06 -11.96 1.23
C SER A 97 9.67 -10.70 0.46
N PHE A 98 10.12 -9.51 0.88
CA PHE A 98 9.95 -8.29 0.11
C PHE A 98 10.79 -8.33 -1.17
N TRP A 99 12.07 -8.71 -1.11
CA TRP A 99 12.91 -8.83 -2.30
C TRP A 99 12.32 -9.83 -3.30
N GLU A 100 11.99 -11.04 -2.88
CA GLU A 100 11.48 -12.11 -3.75
C GLU A 100 10.10 -11.79 -4.36
N LYS A 101 9.19 -11.20 -3.57
CA LYS A 101 7.81 -10.94 -4.02
C LYS A 101 7.59 -9.57 -4.66
N VAL A 102 8.46 -8.59 -4.41
CA VAL A 102 8.30 -7.21 -4.87
C VAL A 102 9.42 -6.80 -5.81
N VAL A 103 10.69 -7.01 -5.44
CA VAL A 103 11.82 -6.51 -6.24
C VAL A 103 12.08 -7.40 -7.44
N ASP A 104 12.20 -8.73 -7.27
CA ASP A 104 12.48 -9.65 -8.38
C ASP A 104 11.43 -9.55 -9.51
N PRO A 105 10.11 -9.41 -9.24
CA PRO A 105 9.13 -9.21 -10.30
C PRO A 105 9.24 -7.83 -10.96
N LEU A 106 9.55 -6.77 -10.21
CA LEU A 106 9.74 -5.44 -10.79
C LEU A 106 10.97 -5.38 -11.70
N GLU A 107 12.07 -6.04 -11.34
CA GLU A 107 13.26 -6.14 -12.19
C GLU A 107 12.93 -6.80 -13.54
N LYS A 108 12.03 -7.79 -13.56
CA LYS A 108 11.57 -8.45 -14.80
C LYS A 108 10.73 -7.56 -15.72
N ILE A 109 10.21 -6.44 -15.23
CA ILE A 109 9.46 -5.46 -16.04
C ILE A 109 10.44 -4.48 -16.73
N ALA A 110 11.60 -4.23 -16.11
CA ALA A 110 12.59 -3.28 -16.61
C ALA A 110 13.52 -3.84 -17.70
N VAL A 111 13.38 -5.12 -18.07
CA VAL A 111 14.18 -5.85 -19.06
C VAL A 111 13.32 -6.22 -20.26
#